data_AF-A0A328C421-F1
#
_entry.id   AF-A0A328C421-F1
#
_cell.length_a   1.000
_cell.length_b   1.000
_cell.length_c   1.000
_cell.angle_alpha   90.00
_cell.angle_beta   90.00
_cell.angle_gamma   90.00
#
_symmetry.space_group_name_H-M   'P 1'
#
loop_
_entity.id
_entity.type
_entity.pdbx_description
1 polymer ?
#
loop_
_entity_poly.entity_id
_entity_poly.type
_entity_poly.pdbx_seq_one_letter_code
_entity_poly.pdbx_strand_id
1 'polypeptide(L)'
;MKKEVMMNIQRNLAGLFFVAVGGFGLLSACGTTTSEESCTFDSDCTGGQVCDQTICVDTCETNADCATGDECVARPGDAEGMVCRAASVPDDDCNDPDFGECPDEQVCSASTGQCVPIDEVPTEYYTVRINDVTDVEAPDRCDDTTYGYNTPGAKIMYVELRNESGNPIAYGEAVGDDIGAESEFFDTFTVLDGLAPDLDGQCPLDETFNRNDAEGTEITTNFTDSTVVALGCGGSVYVQFRDEETGDLIVLDESHTIVVGEFGPTCNDTAQSAPDYYDVFLCTAAGSDVSSPESCDEVPLNADALTGVTSSNVDF
;
A
#
# COMPACT_ATOMS: atom_id res chain seq x y z
N MET A 1 46.72 -52.37 -7.88
CA MET A 1 46.61 -53.17 -9.13
C MET A 1 45.12 -53.28 -9.47
N LYS A 2 44.75 -52.85 -10.69
CA LYS A 2 43.42 -52.87 -11.35
C LYS A 2 42.30 -52.03 -10.72
N LYS A 3 41.39 -51.39 -11.45
CA LYS A 3 41.34 -50.77 -12.79
C LYS A 3 39.96 -50.08 -12.82
N GLU A 4 39.89 -48.89 -13.40
CA GLU A 4 38.68 -48.10 -13.67
C GLU A 4 37.52 -48.90 -14.27
N VAL A 5 36.28 -48.46 -14.02
CA VAL A 5 35.26 -48.31 -15.08
C VAL A 5 34.46 -47.03 -14.83
N MET A 6 34.74 -46.05 -15.68
CA MET A 6 33.93 -44.88 -15.98
C MET A 6 32.81 -45.32 -16.94
N MET A 7 31.56 -44.86 -16.77
CA MET A 7 30.61 -44.88 -17.89
C MET A 7 29.74 -43.62 -17.91
N ASN A 8 30.07 -42.80 -18.88
CA ASN A 8 29.42 -41.59 -19.37
C ASN A 8 28.20 -42.00 -20.22
N ILE A 9 27.03 -41.41 -19.99
CA ILE A 9 25.86 -41.56 -20.88
C ILE A 9 25.47 -40.16 -21.36
N GLN A 10 26.03 -39.77 -22.50
CA GLN A 10 25.42 -38.78 -23.39
C GLN A 10 24.30 -39.45 -24.18
N ARG A 11 23.13 -38.80 -24.25
CA ARG A 11 22.15 -39.02 -25.31
C ARG A 11 21.69 -37.66 -25.86
N ASN A 12 22.21 -37.35 -27.04
CA ASN A 12 21.61 -36.42 -28.00
C ASN A 12 20.42 -37.09 -28.69
N LEU A 13 19.34 -36.33 -28.94
CA LEU A 13 18.38 -36.43 -30.06
C LEU A 13 17.33 -35.33 -29.82
N ALA A 14 17.43 -34.16 -30.44
CA ALA A 14 17.02 -33.86 -31.82
C ALA A 14 15.60 -34.34 -32.14
N GLY A 15 14.66 -33.39 -32.25
CA GLY A 15 13.26 -33.64 -32.60
C GLY A 15 12.51 -32.35 -32.91
N LEU A 16 12.96 -31.66 -33.96
CA LEU A 16 12.26 -30.57 -34.65
C LEU A 16 11.01 -31.14 -35.35
N PHE A 17 9.84 -30.48 -35.32
CA PHE A 17 9.01 -30.23 -36.51
C PHE A 17 7.84 -29.27 -36.23
N PHE A 18 7.80 -28.24 -37.08
CA PHE A 18 6.75 -27.24 -37.32
C PHE A 18 5.39 -27.85 -37.67
N VAL A 19 4.29 -27.10 -37.46
CA VAL A 19 3.36 -26.64 -38.52
C VAL A 19 2.51 -25.47 -38.00
N ALA A 20 2.60 -24.34 -38.71
CA ALA A 20 1.74 -23.16 -38.63
C ALA A 20 0.43 -23.36 -39.42
N VAL A 21 -0.42 -22.33 -39.43
CA VAL A 21 -1.70 -22.14 -40.16
C VAL A 21 -2.90 -22.35 -39.22
N GLY A 22 -3.82 -21.41 -39.02
CA GLY A 22 -4.02 -20.09 -39.60
C GLY A 22 -5.45 -19.62 -39.29
N GLY A 23 -5.58 -18.32 -39.03
CA GLY A 23 -6.75 -17.45 -39.15
C GLY A 23 -8.17 -18.02 -38.99
N PHE A 24 -8.85 -17.55 -37.94
CA PHE A 24 -10.18 -16.92 -37.97
C PHE A 24 -10.13 -15.88 -36.82
N GLY A 25 -10.29 -14.58 -37.03
CA GLY A 25 -11.40 -14.01 -37.78
C GLY A 25 -12.69 -14.14 -36.97
N LEU A 26 -12.68 -13.73 -35.70
CA LEU A 26 -13.87 -13.54 -34.89
C LEU A 26 -13.97 -12.06 -34.52
N LEU A 27 -14.62 -11.33 -35.43
CA LEU A 27 -15.48 -10.22 -35.05
C LEU A 27 -16.59 -10.83 -34.17
N SER A 28 -16.45 -10.68 -32.87
CA SER A 28 -17.50 -10.85 -31.87
C SER A 28 -17.51 -9.54 -31.08
N ALA A 29 -18.23 -8.56 -31.60
CA ALA A 29 -19.47 -8.11 -31.00
C ALA A 29 -19.18 -7.03 -29.95
N CYS A 30 -19.36 -5.77 -30.36
CA CYS A 30 -19.92 -4.74 -29.49
C CYS A 30 -21.31 -5.24 -29.06
N GLY A 31 -21.34 -6.17 -28.12
CA GLY A 31 -22.47 -6.37 -27.24
C GLY A 31 -22.23 -5.43 -26.10
N THR A 32 -23.14 -4.48 -25.89
CA THR A 32 -23.27 -3.77 -24.63
C THR A 32 -23.51 -4.82 -23.55
N THR A 33 -22.44 -5.35 -22.95
CA THR A 33 -22.50 -6.00 -21.66
C THR A 33 -22.73 -4.90 -20.65
N THR A 34 -24.00 -4.52 -20.48
CA THR A 34 -24.48 -3.87 -19.26
C THR A 34 -24.47 -4.89 -18.12
N SER A 35 -23.32 -5.51 -17.87
CA SER A 35 -22.98 -6.03 -16.56
C SER A 35 -21.98 -5.03 -16.05
N GLU A 36 -22.45 -4.13 -15.20
CA GLU A 36 -21.61 -3.35 -14.31
C GLU A 36 -20.84 -4.40 -13.48
N GLU A 37 -19.67 -4.80 -13.97
CA GLU A 37 -18.77 -5.64 -13.21
C GLU A 37 -18.27 -4.75 -12.08
N SER A 38 -18.63 -5.14 -10.86
CA SER A 38 -18.10 -4.48 -9.67
C SER A 38 -16.60 -4.73 -9.63
N CYS A 39 -15.82 -3.69 -9.44
CA CYS A 39 -14.37 -3.75 -9.33
C CYS A 39 -13.91 -3.07 -8.05
N THR A 40 -12.72 -3.42 -7.62
CA THR A 40 -11.96 -2.65 -6.63
C THR A 40 -10.75 -2.01 -7.29
N PHE A 41 -10.20 -2.66 -8.32
CA PHE A 41 -9.00 -2.24 -9.06
C PHE A 41 -9.20 -2.37 -10.58
N ASP A 42 -8.44 -1.61 -11.38
CA ASP A 42 -8.39 -1.70 -12.85
C ASP A 42 -8.13 -3.14 -13.32
N SER A 43 -7.33 -3.89 -12.55
CA SER A 43 -7.01 -5.28 -12.85
C SER A 43 -8.19 -6.25 -12.70
N ASP A 44 -9.24 -5.86 -11.97
CA ASP A 44 -10.51 -6.60 -11.91
C ASP A 44 -11.32 -6.44 -13.20
N CYS A 45 -11.04 -5.38 -13.96
CA CYS A 45 -11.76 -5.04 -15.17
C CYS A 45 -11.20 -5.77 -16.40
N THR A 46 -12.12 -6.23 -17.25
CA THR A 46 -11.75 -6.93 -18.48
C THR A 46 -11.93 -6.03 -19.70
N GLY A 47 -11.23 -6.35 -20.80
CA GLY A 47 -11.45 -5.66 -22.07
C GLY A 47 -10.81 -4.27 -22.19
N GLY A 48 -9.88 -3.90 -21.31
CA GLY A 48 -9.22 -2.59 -21.34
C GLY A 48 -10.05 -1.48 -20.68
N GLN A 49 -11.03 -1.87 -19.88
CA GLN A 49 -11.74 -1.00 -18.96
C GLN A 49 -10.87 -0.70 -17.74
N VAL A 50 -11.23 0.37 -17.04
CA VAL A 50 -10.62 0.78 -15.78
C VAL A 50 -11.70 0.78 -14.70
N CYS A 51 -11.31 0.52 -13.47
CA CYS A 51 -12.17 0.64 -12.33
C CYS A 51 -12.38 2.11 -12.00
N ASP A 52 -13.62 2.54 -12.16
CA ASP A 52 -14.05 3.87 -11.77
C ASP A 52 -15.25 3.71 -10.85
N GLN A 53 -15.11 4.19 -9.62
CA GLN A 53 -16.22 4.20 -8.66
C GLN A 53 -16.82 2.82 -8.40
N THR A 54 -15.98 1.80 -8.30
CA THR A 54 -16.35 0.38 -8.13
C THR A 54 -17.02 -0.27 -9.35
N ILE A 55 -17.02 0.39 -10.51
CA ILE A 55 -17.60 -0.14 -11.75
C ILE A 55 -16.55 -0.10 -12.86
N CYS A 56 -16.45 -1.16 -13.64
CA CYS A 56 -15.59 -1.17 -14.83
C CYS A 56 -16.18 -0.28 -15.93
N VAL A 57 -15.47 0.80 -16.26
CA VAL A 57 -15.87 1.78 -17.29
C VAL A 57 -14.87 1.86 -18.43
N ASP A 58 -15.34 2.32 -19.59
CA ASP A 58 -14.49 2.50 -20.76
C ASP A 58 -13.63 3.77 -20.63
N THR A 59 -12.35 3.67 -20.99
CA THR A 59 -11.44 4.83 -21.10
C THR A 59 -11.75 5.66 -22.35
N CYS A 60 -11.43 6.95 -22.33
CA CYS A 60 -11.64 7.86 -23.46
C CYS A 60 -10.48 8.86 -23.65
N GLU A 61 -10.36 9.43 -24.85
CA GLU A 61 -9.53 10.64 -25.07
C GLU A 61 -10.41 11.89 -25.21
N THR A 62 -11.64 11.70 -25.72
CA THR A 62 -12.61 12.76 -25.98
C THR A 62 -14.05 12.26 -25.78
N ASN A 63 -15.01 13.19 -25.66
CA ASN A 63 -16.44 12.84 -25.57
C ASN A 63 -16.97 12.07 -26.79
N ALA A 64 -16.23 12.01 -27.90
CA ALA A 64 -16.62 11.23 -29.07
C ALA A 64 -16.38 9.72 -28.91
N ASP A 65 -15.52 9.34 -27.95
CA ASP A 65 -15.19 7.95 -27.64
C ASP A 65 -16.25 7.31 -26.74
N CYS A 66 -17.05 8.14 -26.05
CA CYS A 66 -18.08 7.72 -25.13
C CYS A 66 -19.43 7.44 -25.81
N ALA A 67 -20.25 6.61 -25.16
CA ALA A 67 -21.60 6.33 -25.64
C ALA A 67 -22.47 7.59 -25.62
N THR A 68 -23.55 7.57 -26.40
CA THR A 68 -24.49 8.71 -26.41
C THR A 68 -25.13 8.86 -25.03
N GLY A 69 -24.87 9.99 -24.38
CA GLY A 69 -25.33 10.26 -23.01
C GLY A 69 -24.16 10.42 -22.03
N ASP A 70 -22.96 10.02 -22.42
CA ASP A 70 -21.77 10.07 -21.59
C ASP A 70 -20.81 11.18 -22.04
N GLU A 71 -19.93 11.59 -21.15
CA GLU A 71 -18.84 12.52 -21.34
C GLU A 71 -17.51 11.96 -20.85
N CYS A 72 -16.43 12.46 -21.44
CA CYS A 72 -15.08 12.04 -21.11
C CYS A 72 -14.53 12.94 -20.01
N VAL A 73 -14.38 12.39 -18.80
CA VAL A 73 -13.96 13.12 -17.61
C VAL A 73 -12.68 12.52 -17.02
N ALA A 74 -11.93 13.33 -16.30
CA ALA A 74 -10.75 12.85 -15.59
C ALA A 74 -11.16 11.83 -14.51
N ARG A 75 -10.29 10.85 -14.29
CA ARG A 75 -10.43 9.92 -13.18
C ARG A 75 -10.37 10.69 -11.84
N PRO A 76 -11.02 10.18 -10.78
CA PRO A 76 -10.91 10.77 -9.45
C PRO A 76 -9.52 10.49 -8.86
N GLY A 77 -9.13 11.21 -7.80
CA GLY A 77 -7.87 10.96 -7.08
C GLY A 77 -6.58 11.34 -7.83
N ASP A 78 -6.67 12.14 -8.90
CA ASP A 78 -5.55 12.46 -9.80
C ASP A 78 -4.96 11.24 -10.55
N ALA A 79 -5.66 10.10 -10.55
CA ALA A 79 -5.29 8.92 -11.34
C ALA A 79 -5.15 9.26 -12.85
N GLU A 80 -4.16 8.68 -13.52
CA GLU A 80 -3.87 9.01 -14.92
C GLU A 80 -5.00 8.53 -15.85
N GLY A 81 -5.44 9.42 -16.75
CA GLY A 81 -6.36 9.10 -17.83
C GLY A 81 -7.75 9.70 -17.69
N MET A 82 -8.62 9.34 -18.62
CA MET A 82 -10.01 9.81 -18.69
C MET A 82 -10.95 8.64 -18.92
N VAL A 83 -12.16 8.74 -18.38
CA VAL A 83 -13.19 7.71 -18.41
C VAL A 83 -14.52 8.27 -18.91
N CYS A 84 -15.31 7.41 -19.53
CA CYS A 84 -16.66 7.74 -19.95
C CYS A 84 -17.64 7.64 -18.77
N ARG A 85 -18.24 8.76 -18.38
CA ARG A 85 -19.30 8.83 -17.37
C ARG A 85 -20.56 9.45 -17.94
N ALA A 86 -21.72 9.10 -17.38
CA ALA A 86 -22.98 9.76 -17.72
C ALA A 86 -22.85 11.29 -17.57
N ALA A 87 -23.16 12.03 -18.63
CA ALA A 87 -23.03 13.47 -18.64
C ALA A 87 -23.95 14.12 -17.60
N SER A 88 -23.38 14.98 -16.76
CA SER A 88 -24.13 15.67 -15.72
C SER A 88 -25.21 16.56 -16.35
N VAL A 89 -26.47 16.38 -15.93
CA VAL A 89 -27.53 17.32 -16.30
C VAL A 89 -27.37 18.55 -15.40
N PRO A 90 -27.37 19.80 -15.92
CA PRO A 90 -27.03 21.00 -15.16
C PRO A 90 -27.88 21.30 -13.92
N ASP A 91 -29.06 20.68 -13.79
CA ASP A 91 -29.96 20.83 -12.64
C ASP A 91 -29.96 19.59 -11.72
N ASP A 92 -29.14 18.57 -12.03
CA ASP A 92 -29.03 17.34 -11.24
C ASP A 92 -27.70 17.20 -10.49
N ASP A 93 -26.87 18.26 -10.46
CA ASP A 93 -25.59 18.27 -9.75
C ASP A 93 -25.79 18.52 -8.24
N CYS A 94 -25.66 17.48 -7.44
CA CYS A 94 -25.81 17.56 -5.99
C CYS A 94 -24.71 18.34 -5.27
N ASN A 95 -23.62 18.71 -5.95
CA ASN A 95 -22.64 19.64 -5.43
C ASN A 95 -23.10 21.10 -5.56
N ASP A 96 -24.16 21.38 -6.34
CA ASP A 96 -24.71 22.73 -6.45
C ASP A 96 -25.39 23.12 -5.12
N PRO A 97 -25.04 24.27 -4.51
CA PRO A 97 -25.69 24.75 -3.29
C PRO A 97 -27.23 24.92 -3.42
N ASP A 98 -27.76 24.99 -4.64
CA ASP A 98 -29.19 25.11 -4.94
C ASP A 98 -29.90 23.77 -5.22
N PHE A 99 -29.19 22.63 -5.35
CA PHE A 99 -29.75 21.32 -5.72
C PHE A 99 -30.64 20.68 -4.63
N GLY A 100 -30.49 21.09 -3.37
CA GLY A 100 -31.19 20.48 -2.22
C GLY A 100 -30.45 19.24 -1.70
N GLU A 101 -31.12 18.43 -0.86
CA GLU A 101 -30.55 17.20 -0.31
C GLU A 101 -30.86 16.01 -1.23
N CYS A 102 -29.92 15.06 -1.31
CA CYS A 102 -30.17 13.79 -2.00
C CYS A 102 -31.36 13.03 -1.38
N PRO A 103 -32.08 12.20 -2.17
CA PRO A 103 -33.10 11.30 -1.66
C PRO A 103 -32.58 10.42 -0.52
N ASP A 104 -33.51 9.94 0.34
CA ASP A 104 -33.17 9.00 1.42
C ASP A 104 -32.38 7.79 0.86
N GLU A 105 -31.34 7.36 1.60
CA GLU A 105 -30.41 6.27 1.24
C GLU A 105 -29.46 6.58 0.07
N GLN A 106 -29.37 7.84 -0.35
CA GLN A 106 -28.37 8.33 -1.30
C GLN A 106 -27.50 9.41 -0.67
N VAL A 107 -26.27 9.53 -1.16
CA VAL A 107 -25.35 10.60 -0.80
C VAL A 107 -24.84 11.27 -2.05
N CYS A 108 -24.49 12.55 -1.92
CA CYS A 108 -23.91 13.28 -3.04
C CYS A 108 -22.48 12.79 -3.26
N SER A 109 -22.23 12.18 -4.42
CA SER A 109 -20.86 11.86 -4.83
C SER A 109 -20.16 13.14 -5.22
N ALA A 110 -19.16 13.56 -4.41
CA ALA A 110 -18.37 14.76 -4.66
C ALA A 110 -17.67 14.73 -6.03
N SER A 111 -17.39 13.52 -6.55
CA SER A 111 -16.67 13.30 -7.81
C SER A 111 -17.56 13.25 -9.04
N THR A 112 -18.84 12.88 -8.94
CA THR A 112 -19.78 12.86 -10.07
C THR A 112 -20.80 13.99 -10.04
N GLY A 113 -21.01 14.59 -8.87
CA GLY A 113 -22.13 15.49 -8.67
C GLY A 113 -23.48 14.79 -8.72
N GLN A 114 -23.54 13.46 -8.59
CA GLN A 114 -24.82 12.73 -8.62
C GLN A 114 -25.15 12.16 -7.24
N CYS A 115 -26.45 12.08 -6.95
CA CYS A 115 -26.92 11.30 -5.82
C CYS A 115 -26.81 9.82 -6.17
N VAL A 116 -25.84 9.16 -5.57
CA VAL A 116 -25.63 7.72 -5.74
C VAL A 116 -26.12 6.99 -4.48
N PRO A 117 -26.59 5.74 -4.60
CA PRO A 117 -26.79 4.87 -3.45
C PRO A 117 -25.56 4.90 -2.52
N ILE A 118 -25.79 4.85 -1.20
CA ILE A 118 -24.70 4.90 -0.20
C ILE A 118 -23.63 3.82 -0.44
N ASP A 119 -24.01 2.70 -1.07
CA ASP A 119 -23.13 1.58 -1.44
C ASP A 119 -22.39 1.73 -2.78
N GLU A 120 -22.65 2.79 -3.56
CA GLU A 120 -22.00 3.08 -4.85
C GLU A 120 -20.96 4.21 -4.78
N VAL A 121 -20.77 4.84 -3.61
CA VAL A 121 -19.67 5.81 -3.46
C VAL A 121 -18.35 5.02 -3.38
N PRO A 122 -17.35 5.32 -4.24
CA PRO A 122 -16.04 4.73 -4.08
C PRO A 122 -15.54 4.97 -2.66
N THR A 123 -15.15 3.89 -2.01
CA THR A 123 -14.58 3.96 -0.68
C THR A 123 -13.22 4.65 -0.81
N GLU A 124 -13.10 5.85 -0.25
CA GLU A 124 -11.85 6.60 -0.24
C GLU A 124 -10.99 6.13 0.94
N TYR A 125 -9.76 5.73 0.64
CA TYR A 125 -8.78 5.34 1.64
C TYR A 125 -7.81 6.49 1.87
N TYR A 126 -7.53 6.77 3.14
CA TYR A 126 -6.69 7.90 3.53
C TYR A 126 -5.54 7.47 4.42
N THR A 127 -5.72 6.37 5.17
CA THR A 127 -4.78 5.92 6.18
C THR A 127 -4.23 4.55 5.82
N VAL A 128 -2.93 4.36 6.07
CA VAL A 128 -2.25 3.08 5.99
C VAL A 128 -1.98 2.60 7.42
N ARG A 129 -2.40 1.38 7.74
CA ARG A 129 -2.01 0.70 8.97
C ARG A 129 -0.91 -0.30 8.68
N ILE A 130 0.20 -0.19 9.40
CA ILE A 130 1.27 -1.19 9.43
C ILE A 130 1.11 -1.96 10.72
N ASN A 131 0.90 -3.27 10.60
CA ASN A 131 0.67 -4.15 11.74
C ASN A 131 1.79 -5.16 11.85
N ASP A 132 2.51 -5.17 12.96
CA ASP A 132 3.44 -6.25 13.27
C ASP A 132 2.69 -7.58 13.40
N VAL A 133 3.19 -8.61 12.73
CA VAL A 133 2.71 -10.00 12.83
C VAL A 133 3.85 -10.95 13.18
N THR A 134 4.92 -10.42 13.78
CA THR A 134 6.10 -11.18 14.14
C THR A 134 5.77 -12.25 15.19
N ASP A 135 4.80 -12.00 16.07
CA ASP A 135 4.28 -12.98 17.03
C ASP A 135 3.57 -14.18 16.40
N VAL A 136 2.96 -13.97 15.23
CA VAL A 136 2.28 -15.02 14.47
C VAL A 136 3.28 -15.78 13.59
N GLU A 137 4.09 -15.06 12.82
CA GLU A 137 4.98 -15.65 11.81
C GLU A 137 6.29 -16.19 12.41
N ALA A 138 6.78 -15.60 13.49
CA ALA A 138 8.02 -15.97 14.14
C ALA A 138 7.94 -15.77 15.68
N PRO A 139 7.08 -16.51 16.40
CA PRO A 139 6.79 -16.29 17.83
C PRO A 139 8.02 -16.27 18.73
N ASP A 140 9.04 -17.08 18.42
CA ASP A 140 10.30 -17.14 19.19
C ASP A 140 11.07 -15.80 19.17
N ARG A 141 10.74 -14.89 18.24
CA ARG A 141 11.38 -13.57 18.09
C ARG A 141 10.84 -12.55 19.08
N CYS A 142 9.60 -12.71 19.52
CA CYS A 142 9.01 -11.85 20.54
C CYS A 142 9.65 -12.06 21.92
N ASP A 143 10.24 -13.23 22.14
CA ASP A 143 10.96 -13.61 23.36
C ASP A 143 12.49 -13.42 23.23
N ASP A 144 12.98 -12.86 22.11
CA ASP A 144 14.42 -12.73 21.83
C ASP A 144 15.07 -11.63 22.69
N THR A 145 15.66 -12.08 23.80
CA THR A 145 16.43 -11.27 24.74
C THR A 145 17.94 -11.32 24.48
N THR A 146 18.40 -11.78 23.31
CA THR A 146 19.82 -12.03 23.01
C THR A 146 20.72 -10.82 23.28
N TYR A 147 20.18 -9.59 23.16
CA TYR A 147 20.91 -8.34 23.40
C TYR A 147 20.61 -7.66 24.74
N GLY A 148 19.89 -8.34 25.64
CA GLY A 148 19.61 -7.86 27.00
C GLY A 148 18.45 -6.86 27.10
N TYR A 149 17.76 -6.59 25.98
CA TYR A 149 16.55 -5.79 25.92
C TYR A 149 15.66 -6.34 24.79
N ASN A 150 14.35 -6.36 25.03
CA ASN A 150 13.36 -6.81 24.05
C ASN A 150 13.12 -5.64 23.07
N THR A 151 13.46 -5.81 21.80
CA THR A 151 12.91 -4.98 20.70
C THR A 151 12.10 -5.86 19.74
N PRO A 152 11.10 -6.59 20.27
CA PRO A 152 10.34 -7.52 19.48
C PRO A 152 9.53 -6.78 18.42
N GLY A 153 9.40 -7.39 17.25
CA GLY A 153 8.61 -6.86 16.15
C GLY A 153 9.32 -5.85 15.24
N ALA A 154 8.56 -5.41 14.24
CA ALA A 154 9.01 -4.58 13.14
C ALA A 154 9.48 -3.20 13.60
N LYS A 155 10.53 -2.71 12.95
CA LYS A 155 11.22 -1.45 13.30
C LYS A 155 11.14 -0.46 12.16
N ILE A 156 10.05 0.31 12.14
CA ILE A 156 9.72 1.19 11.03
C ILE A 156 10.56 2.47 11.12
N MET A 157 11.24 2.81 10.02
CA MET A 157 12.02 4.05 9.88
C MET A 157 11.25 5.10 9.09
N TYR A 158 10.52 4.68 8.06
CA TYR A 158 9.71 5.56 7.23
C TYR A 158 8.61 4.79 6.51
N VAL A 159 7.61 5.54 6.05
CA VAL A 159 6.62 5.07 5.08
C VAL A 159 6.62 6.07 3.94
N GLU A 160 6.75 5.60 2.71
CA GLU A 160 6.87 6.43 1.51
C GLU A 160 5.73 6.07 0.56
N LEU A 161 5.07 7.08 0.01
CA LEU A 161 4.09 6.94 -1.06
C LEU A 161 4.77 7.27 -2.38
N ARG A 162 4.63 6.38 -3.36
CA ARG A 162 5.10 6.60 -4.73
C ARG A 162 3.94 6.65 -5.70
N ASN A 163 4.15 7.33 -6.83
CA ASN A 163 3.25 7.26 -7.99
C ASN A 163 3.59 6.06 -8.91
N GLU A 164 2.79 5.86 -9.96
CA GLU A 164 2.96 4.77 -10.96
C GLU A 164 4.34 4.73 -11.62
N SER A 165 5.00 5.89 -11.71
CA SER A 165 6.36 5.99 -12.26
C SER A 165 7.45 5.54 -11.25
N GLY A 166 7.06 5.16 -10.03
CA GLY A 166 7.93 4.76 -8.94
C GLY A 166 8.65 5.93 -8.26
N ASN A 167 8.21 7.17 -8.48
CA ASN A 167 8.81 8.34 -7.82
C ASN A 167 8.12 8.60 -6.48
N PRO A 168 8.86 8.96 -5.42
CA PRO A 168 8.26 9.38 -4.16
C PRO A 168 7.47 10.68 -4.36
N ILE A 169 6.25 10.71 -3.82
CA ILE A 169 5.36 11.89 -3.84
C ILE A 169 5.03 12.39 -2.43
N ALA A 170 5.09 11.54 -1.42
CA ALA A 170 4.87 11.92 -0.02
C ALA A 170 5.53 10.94 0.95
N TYR A 171 5.70 11.36 2.20
CA TYR A 171 6.11 10.51 3.32
C TYR A 171 4.99 10.46 4.38
N GLY A 172 4.93 9.34 5.09
CA GLY A 172 3.86 9.07 6.06
C GLY A 172 4.01 9.90 7.33
N GLU A 173 2.93 10.60 7.69
CA GLU A 173 2.74 11.27 8.97
C GLU A 173 1.94 10.31 9.88
N ALA A 174 2.47 9.99 11.05
CA ALA A 174 1.75 9.19 12.04
C ALA A 174 0.54 9.94 12.57
N VAL A 175 -0.61 9.27 12.56
CA VAL A 175 -1.90 9.80 13.04
C VAL A 175 -2.49 8.98 14.18
N GLY A 176 -1.84 7.87 14.52
CA GLY A 176 -2.14 7.04 15.67
C GLY A 176 -1.20 5.84 15.73
N ASP A 177 -1.14 5.21 16.90
CA ASP A 177 -0.41 3.99 17.14
C ASP A 177 -1.13 3.11 18.17
N ASP A 178 -0.83 1.82 18.12
CA ASP A 178 -1.16 0.84 19.15
C ASP A 178 0.11 0.00 19.35
N ILE A 179 1.10 0.61 20.01
CA ILE A 179 2.40 -0.01 20.23
C ILE A 179 2.26 -1.14 21.23
N GLY A 180 2.78 -2.32 20.86
CA GLY A 180 2.79 -3.50 21.72
C GLY A 180 3.47 -3.19 23.06
N ALA A 181 2.89 -3.68 24.15
CA ALA A 181 3.27 -3.32 25.52
C ALA A 181 4.74 -3.59 25.91
N GLU A 182 5.45 -4.37 25.09
CA GLU A 182 6.85 -4.76 25.28
C GLU A 182 7.85 -3.85 24.51
N SER A 183 7.39 -2.81 23.81
CA SER A 183 8.26 -1.88 23.09
C SER A 183 8.55 -0.59 23.87
N GLU A 184 9.83 -0.20 23.89
CA GLU A 184 10.31 1.04 24.51
C GLU A 184 10.76 2.12 23.50
N PHE A 185 10.55 1.89 22.19
CA PHE A 185 10.95 2.81 21.11
C PHE A 185 9.71 3.31 20.36
N PHE A 186 9.00 4.28 20.97
CA PHE A 186 7.66 4.68 20.57
C PHE A 186 7.52 6.20 20.31
N ASP A 187 8.59 6.91 19.92
CA ASP A 187 8.45 8.32 19.49
C ASP A 187 7.88 8.42 18.07
N THR A 188 6.74 7.75 17.87
CA THR A 188 6.11 7.47 16.58
C THR A 188 5.88 8.74 15.78
N PHE A 189 5.36 9.78 16.43
CA PHE A 189 5.01 11.05 15.82
C PHE A 189 6.21 11.94 15.50
N THR A 190 7.38 11.68 16.10
CA THR A 190 8.62 12.40 15.76
C THR A 190 9.36 11.70 14.63
N VAL A 191 9.31 10.36 14.57
CA VAL A 191 9.99 9.59 13.52
C VAL A 191 9.21 9.62 12.21
N LEU A 192 7.89 9.44 12.28
CA LEU A 192 6.98 9.45 11.14
C LEU A 192 6.22 10.78 11.13
N ASP A 193 6.92 11.85 10.74
CA ASP A 193 6.41 13.23 10.81
C ASP A 193 5.91 13.77 9.46
N GLY A 194 5.84 12.90 8.43
CA GLY A 194 5.47 13.26 7.07
C GLY A 194 6.60 13.89 6.24
N LEU A 195 7.81 14.04 6.80
CA LEU A 195 8.98 14.54 6.07
C LEU A 195 9.82 13.38 5.52
N ALA A 196 10.60 13.69 4.48
CA ALA A 196 11.56 12.75 3.95
C ALA A 196 12.60 12.37 5.03
N PRO A 197 12.84 11.07 5.26
CA PRO A 197 13.78 10.64 6.29
C PRO A 197 15.20 11.01 5.87
N ASP A 198 15.99 11.51 6.80
CA ASP A 198 17.44 11.60 6.63
C ASP A 198 18.07 10.24 6.94
N LEU A 199 18.34 9.43 5.92
CA LEU A 199 18.93 8.09 6.09
C LEU A 199 20.46 8.11 6.24
N ASP A 200 21.12 9.28 6.09
CA ASP A 200 22.58 9.36 6.16
C ASP A 200 23.06 9.07 7.60
N GLY A 201 23.84 8.01 7.75
CA GLY A 201 24.41 7.61 9.05
C GLY A 201 23.41 6.92 10.01
N GLN A 202 22.19 6.63 9.56
CA GLN A 202 21.16 5.97 10.37
C GLN A 202 21.28 4.44 10.41
N CYS A 203 22.19 3.90 9.61
CA CYS A 203 22.75 2.57 9.79
C CYS A 203 24.18 2.66 10.37
N PRO A 204 24.37 3.01 11.64
CA PRO A 204 25.70 2.98 12.22
C PRO A 204 26.12 1.52 12.41
N LEU A 205 26.86 1.01 11.44
CA LEU A 205 27.37 -0.37 11.44
C LEU A 205 28.26 -0.68 12.66
N ASP A 206 28.84 0.35 13.29
CA ASP A 206 29.84 0.23 14.35
C ASP A 206 29.57 1.10 15.60
N GLU A 207 28.47 1.87 15.65
CA GLU A 207 28.17 2.72 16.83
C GLU A 207 27.09 2.09 17.71
N THR A 208 27.43 1.90 18.98
CA THR A 208 26.48 1.52 20.03
C THR A 208 25.95 2.77 20.71
N PHE A 209 24.64 2.95 20.71
CA PHE A 209 23.95 3.99 21.46
C PHE A 209 23.58 3.47 22.85
N ASN A 210 24.01 4.19 23.88
CA ASN A 210 23.58 3.90 25.25
C ASN A 210 22.48 4.88 25.63
N ARG A 211 21.33 4.34 26.05
CA ARG A 211 20.22 5.11 26.63
C ARG A 211 19.80 4.45 27.94
N ASN A 212 18.93 5.12 28.70
CA ASN A 212 18.25 4.45 29.80
C ASN A 212 16.87 3.99 29.34
N ASP A 213 16.45 2.81 29.80
CA ASP A 213 15.07 2.32 29.72
C ASP A 213 14.12 3.17 30.60
N ALA A 214 12.84 2.80 30.64
CA ALA A 214 11.84 3.48 31.47
C ALA A 214 12.15 3.41 32.99
N GLU A 215 12.95 2.44 33.42
CA GLU A 215 13.31 2.17 34.80
C GLU A 215 14.67 2.78 35.22
N GLY A 216 15.39 3.39 34.27
CA GLY A 216 16.68 4.01 34.49
C GLY A 216 17.88 3.06 34.35
N THR A 217 17.69 1.86 33.80
CA THR A 217 18.76 0.92 33.47
C THR A 217 19.39 1.31 32.14
N GLU A 218 20.72 1.36 32.08
CA GLU A 218 21.43 1.61 30.82
C GLU A 218 21.27 0.41 29.88
N ILE A 219 20.69 0.67 28.70
CA ILE A 219 20.54 -0.27 27.60
C ILE A 219 21.40 0.20 26.43
N THR A 220 21.97 -0.77 25.70
CA THR A 220 22.83 -0.52 24.54
C THR A 220 22.11 -0.97 23.28
N THR A 221 21.78 -0.05 22.38
CA THR A 221 21.12 -0.30 21.10
C THR A 221 21.97 0.22 19.93
N ASN A 222 21.53 -0.06 18.71
CA ASN A 222 22.16 0.30 17.44
C ASN A 222 21.31 1.26 16.59
N PHE A 223 20.20 1.75 17.14
CA PHE A 223 19.34 2.79 16.58
C PHE A 223 18.80 3.70 17.69
N THR A 224 18.32 4.90 17.36
CA THR A 224 17.76 5.84 18.35
C THR A 224 16.23 5.93 18.22
N ASP A 225 15.57 6.36 19.29
CA ASP A 225 14.12 6.65 19.29
C ASP A 225 13.73 7.79 18.35
N SER A 226 14.67 8.63 17.94
CA SER A 226 14.46 9.65 16.90
C SER A 226 14.54 9.13 15.46
N THR A 227 14.72 7.83 15.27
CA THR A 227 15.01 7.24 13.93
C THR A 227 14.18 6.01 13.61
N VAL A 228 13.67 5.33 14.63
CA VAL A 228 12.98 4.05 14.51
C VAL A 228 11.80 4.04 15.46
N VAL A 229 10.65 3.63 14.92
CA VAL A 229 9.49 3.20 15.68
C VAL A 229 9.53 1.68 15.78
N ALA A 230 9.73 1.13 16.98
CA ALA A 230 9.58 -0.30 17.19
C ALA A 230 8.13 -0.58 17.58
N LEU A 231 7.41 -1.34 16.75
CA LEU A 231 5.98 -1.58 16.97
C LEU A 231 5.71 -2.46 18.19
N GLY A 232 6.69 -3.26 18.62
CA GLY A 232 6.39 -4.34 19.56
C GLY A 232 5.68 -5.48 18.84
N CYS A 233 5.73 -6.69 19.42
CA CYS A 233 5.03 -7.82 18.84
C CYS A 233 3.50 -7.61 18.85
N GLY A 234 2.88 -7.72 17.67
CA GLY A 234 1.44 -7.49 17.48
C GLY A 234 1.02 -6.02 17.57
N GLY A 235 1.97 -5.09 17.65
CA GLY A 235 1.67 -3.66 17.66
C GLY A 235 1.44 -3.09 16.26
N SER A 236 0.91 -1.87 16.18
CA SER A 236 0.63 -1.23 14.90
C SER A 236 0.84 0.28 14.91
N VAL A 237 1.04 0.84 13.73
CA VAL A 237 1.09 2.28 13.48
C VAL A 237 0.18 2.66 12.32
N TYR A 238 -0.40 3.84 12.39
CA TYR A 238 -1.32 4.40 11.40
C TYR A 238 -0.70 5.66 10.82
N VAL A 239 -0.56 5.71 9.50
CA VAL A 239 0.05 6.85 8.79
C VAL A 239 -0.88 7.39 7.71
N GLN A 240 -0.83 8.70 7.51
CA GLN A 240 -1.50 9.41 6.41
C GLN A 240 -0.47 10.14 5.56
N PHE A 241 -0.83 10.48 4.33
CA PHE A 241 0.03 11.24 3.43
C PHE A 241 -0.61 12.57 3.09
N ARG A 242 0.22 13.60 2.97
CA ARG A 242 -0.20 14.95 2.59
C ARG A 242 0.55 15.39 1.35
N ASP A 243 -0.15 16.11 0.49
CA ASP A 243 0.49 16.83 -0.60
C ASP A 243 1.34 17.98 -0.04
N GLU A 244 2.61 18.06 -0.45
CA GLU A 244 3.55 19.05 0.09
C GLU A 244 3.17 20.50 -0.31
N GLU A 245 2.53 20.68 -1.45
CA GLU A 245 2.16 22.00 -1.98
C GLU A 245 0.86 22.52 -1.35
N THR A 246 -0.16 21.66 -1.21
CA THR A 246 -1.49 22.06 -0.71
C THR A 246 -1.68 21.80 0.78
N GLY A 247 -1.00 20.79 1.34
CA GLY A 247 -1.21 20.29 2.70
C GLY A 247 -2.45 19.40 2.86
N ASP A 248 -3.18 19.16 1.77
CA ASP A 248 -4.38 18.32 1.75
C ASP A 248 -3.99 16.84 1.88
N LEU A 249 -4.92 16.02 2.39
CA LEU A 249 -4.73 14.58 2.46
C LEU A 249 -4.78 13.98 1.05
N ILE A 250 -3.86 13.07 0.78
CA ILE A 250 -3.84 12.31 -0.47
C ILE A 250 -4.81 11.13 -0.33
N VAL A 251 -5.74 11.00 -1.28
CA VAL A 251 -6.58 9.81 -1.41
C VAL A 251 -5.72 8.69 -2.00
N LEU A 252 -5.74 7.53 -1.36
CA LEU A 252 -5.00 6.36 -1.80
C LEU A 252 -5.80 5.57 -2.83
N ASP A 253 -5.16 5.25 -3.94
CA ASP A 253 -5.70 4.47 -5.04
C ASP A 253 -4.61 3.60 -5.67
N GLU A 254 -4.94 2.87 -6.74
CA GLU A 254 -4.04 1.93 -7.41
C GLU A 254 -2.87 2.56 -8.17
N SER A 255 -2.92 3.87 -8.43
CA SER A 255 -1.82 4.59 -9.05
C SER A 255 -0.64 4.76 -8.08
N HIS A 256 -0.87 4.44 -6.81
CA HIS A 256 0.10 4.59 -5.76
C HIS A 256 0.90 3.30 -5.52
N THR A 257 1.99 3.41 -4.76
CA THR A 257 2.73 2.28 -4.20
C THR A 257 3.18 2.67 -2.82
N ILE A 258 2.87 1.85 -1.81
CA ILE A 258 3.32 2.08 -0.43
C ILE A 258 4.64 1.37 -0.24
N VAL A 259 5.61 2.10 0.27
CA VAL A 259 6.93 1.59 0.61
C VAL A 259 7.14 1.74 2.11
N VAL A 260 7.32 0.62 2.79
CA VAL A 260 7.64 0.62 4.23
C VAL A 260 9.14 0.37 4.40
N GLY A 261 9.83 1.35 4.96
CA GLY A 261 11.25 1.29 5.27
C GLY A 261 11.47 0.75 6.67
N GLU A 262 12.14 -0.39 6.77
CA GLU A 262 12.45 -1.02 8.05
C GLU A 262 13.95 -0.95 8.38
N PHE A 263 14.26 -0.73 9.67
CA PHE A 263 15.58 -0.95 10.20
C PHE A 263 15.89 -2.45 10.18
N GLY A 264 16.79 -2.84 9.28
CA GLY A 264 17.03 -4.24 8.92
C GLY A 264 18.49 -4.71 9.10
N PRO A 265 18.79 -6.00 8.88
CA PRO A 265 20.14 -6.58 8.89
C PRO A 265 21.18 -5.83 8.04
N THR A 266 20.78 -5.12 6.99
CA THR A 266 21.69 -4.26 6.20
C THR A 266 22.28 -3.12 7.03
N CYS A 267 21.54 -2.59 8.01
CA CYS A 267 22.05 -1.62 8.96
C CYS A 267 22.92 -2.27 10.04
N ASN A 268 22.59 -3.49 10.48
CA ASN A 268 23.34 -4.21 11.50
C ASN A 268 23.03 -5.72 11.49
N ASP A 269 23.82 -6.50 10.78
CA ASP A 269 23.65 -7.95 10.61
C ASP A 269 23.91 -8.75 11.89
N THR A 270 24.59 -8.11 12.86
CA THR A 270 24.93 -8.71 14.13
C THR A 270 23.74 -8.60 15.09
N ALA A 271 23.18 -7.39 15.27
CA ALA A 271 22.06 -7.12 16.17
C ALA A 271 20.70 -7.60 15.62
N GLN A 272 20.54 -7.65 14.29
CA GLN A 272 19.37 -8.24 13.64
C GLN A 272 19.77 -9.40 12.74
N SER A 273 19.81 -10.58 13.35
CA SER A 273 20.21 -11.82 12.65
C SER A 273 19.09 -12.49 11.86
N ALA A 274 17.86 -11.98 11.97
CA ALA A 274 16.68 -12.51 11.31
C ALA A 274 15.71 -11.37 10.95
N PRO A 275 14.71 -11.63 10.09
CA PRO A 275 13.68 -10.67 9.72
C PRO A 275 12.62 -10.49 10.81
N ASP A 276 11.95 -9.34 10.79
CA ASP A 276 10.67 -9.10 11.45
C ASP A 276 9.55 -9.11 10.37
N TYR A 277 8.30 -9.26 10.78
CA TYR A 277 7.17 -9.47 9.87
C TYR A 277 6.07 -8.46 10.16
N TYR A 278 5.49 -7.89 9.10
CA TYR A 278 4.37 -6.97 9.21
C TYR A 278 3.44 -7.08 8.00
N ASP A 279 2.17 -6.76 8.24
CA ASP A 279 1.14 -6.62 7.22
C ASP A 279 0.79 -5.13 7.03
N VAL A 280 0.34 -4.78 5.83
CA VAL A 280 -0.08 -3.42 5.47
C VAL A 280 -1.57 -3.44 5.08
N PHE A 281 -2.34 -2.53 5.66
CA PHE A 281 -3.78 -2.39 5.44
C PHE A 281 -4.14 -0.96 5.05
N LEU A 282 -5.23 -0.81 4.30
CA LEU A 282 -5.83 0.48 3.97
C LEU A 282 -7.04 0.75 4.87
N CYS A 283 -7.20 2.00 5.29
CA CYS A 283 -8.28 2.42 6.17
C CYS A 283 -8.97 3.66 5.61
N THR A 284 -10.29 3.70 5.81
CA THR A 284 -11.17 4.80 5.36
C THR A 284 -11.17 5.98 6.32
N ALA A 285 -10.71 5.76 7.55
CA ALA A 285 -10.56 6.83 8.53
C ALA A 285 -9.52 7.87 8.08
N ALA A 286 -9.82 9.14 8.34
CA ALA A 286 -8.98 10.30 8.05
C ALA A 286 -8.91 11.24 9.27
N GLY A 287 -7.83 12.04 9.36
CA GLY A 287 -7.61 13.00 10.45
C GLY A 287 -6.73 12.48 11.58
N SER A 288 -6.69 13.21 12.70
CA SER A 288 -5.91 12.86 13.89
C SER A 288 -6.65 11.86 14.78
N ASP A 289 -5.91 10.99 15.48
CA ASP A 289 -6.41 9.96 16.42
C ASP A 289 -7.05 8.73 15.75
N VAL A 290 -6.52 8.30 14.60
CA VAL A 290 -6.90 7.02 13.98
C VAL A 290 -6.14 5.91 14.70
N SER A 291 -6.77 5.27 15.68
CA SER A 291 -6.15 4.19 16.48
C SER A 291 -7.04 2.96 16.65
N SER A 292 -8.07 2.81 15.81
CA SER A 292 -9.00 1.67 15.90
C SER A 292 -8.91 0.78 14.66
N PRO A 293 -8.65 -0.53 14.83
CA PRO A 293 -8.61 -1.48 13.72
C PRO A 293 -9.97 -1.65 13.04
N GLU A 294 -11.08 -1.26 13.68
CA GLU A 294 -12.43 -1.33 13.10
C GLU A 294 -12.66 -0.38 11.90
N SER A 295 -11.75 0.57 11.68
CA SER A 295 -11.81 1.54 10.57
C SER A 295 -10.99 1.14 9.34
N CYS A 296 -10.30 0.00 9.42
CA CYS A 296 -9.49 -0.52 8.35
C CYS A 296 -10.24 -1.64 7.66
N ASP A 297 -10.44 -1.53 6.36
CA ASP A 297 -10.82 -2.69 5.59
C ASP A 297 -9.62 -3.63 5.61
N GLU A 298 -9.83 -4.88 6.00
CA GLU A 298 -8.82 -5.94 5.91
C GLU A 298 -8.60 -6.29 4.44
N VAL A 299 -8.11 -5.33 3.65
CA VAL A 299 -7.52 -5.57 2.33
C VAL A 299 -6.04 -5.82 2.61
N PRO A 300 -5.61 -7.08 2.83
CA PRO A 300 -4.20 -7.39 2.98
C PRO A 300 -3.52 -7.11 1.65
N LEU A 301 -2.80 -6.00 1.57
CA LEU A 301 -1.84 -5.77 0.51
C LEU A 301 -0.63 -6.67 0.85
N ASN A 302 -0.70 -7.96 0.49
CA ASN A 302 0.28 -8.99 0.86
C ASN A 302 1.73 -8.46 0.74
N ALA A 303 2.43 -8.34 1.87
CA ALA A 303 3.86 -8.08 1.88
C ALA A 303 4.60 -9.42 2.03
N ASP A 304 5.32 -9.85 0.99
CA ASP A 304 6.30 -10.93 1.15
C ASP A 304 7.35 -10.55 2.22
N ALA A 305 7.80 -11.53 3.01
CA ALA A 305 8.78 -11.38 4.09
C ALA A 305 10.01 -10.54 3.69
N LEU A 306 10.30 -9.48 4.45
CA LEU A 306 11.44 -8.60 4.21
C LEU A 306 12.68 -9.02 4.98
N THR A 307 13.84 -8.93 4.33
CA THR A 307 15.15 -9.11 4.98
C THR A 307 16.03 -7.90 4.69
N GLY A 308 16.04 -6.91 5.58
CA GLY A 308 17.02 -5.81 5.52
C GLY A 308 16.49 -4.46 5.09
N VAL A 309 17.41 -3.50 4.99
CA VAL A 309 17.17 -2.15 4.47
C VAL A 309 16.98 -2.23 2.96
N THR A 310 15.77 -2.64 2.58
CA THR A 310 15.23 -2.61 1.23
C THR A 310 13.73 -2.44 1.35
N SER A 311 13.19 -1.44 0.66
CA SER A 311 11.75 -1.23 0.49
C SER A 311 11.07 -2.49 -0.03
N SER A 312 9.99 -2.94 0.60
CA SER A 312 8.93 -3.63 -0.14
C SER A 312 8.25 -2.58 -1.01
N ASN A 313 8.13 -2.84 -2.31
CA ASN A 313 7.09 -2.18 -3.06
C ASN A 313 5.81 -2.95 -2.72
N VAL A 314 4.87 -2.28 -2.08
CA VAL A 314 3.49 -2.73 -2.04
C VAL A 314 2.82 -2.09 -3.25
N ASP A 315 2.93 -2.79 -4.38
CA ASP A 315 2.17 -2.44 -5.57
C ASP A 315 0.70 -2.75 -5.27
N PHE A 316 -0.18 -1.77 -5.53
CA PHE A 316 -1.62 -1.93 -5.45
C PHE A 316 -2.13 -2.83 -6.59
#